data_AF-G4RPH5-F1
#
_entry.id   AF-G4RPH5-F1
#
_cell.length_a   1.000
_cell.length_b   1.000
_cell.length_c   1.000
_cell.angle_alpha   90.00
_cell.angle_beta   90.00
_cell.angle_gamma   90.00
#
_symmetry.space_group_name_H-M   'P 1'
#
loop_
_entity.id
_entity.type
_entity.pdbx_description
1 polymer ?
#
loop_
_entity_poly.entity_id
_entity_poly.type
_entity_poly.pdbx_seq_one_letter_code
_entity_poly.pdbx_strand_id
1 'polypeptide(L)'
;MSIYVASSGKTTLECDMAYSNFSEGGRHYVPCIIRGPVDLGCLARSLGIIEGDCISTEIYKICREGDHLYMTIDVEKAFSLGKTPGEIAKYILIISDICSNK
;
A
#
# COMPACT_ATOMS: atom_id res chain seq x y z
N MET A 1 -0.34 -19.07 6.07
CA MET A 1 0.20 -17.73 5.81
C MET A 1 0.12 -17.47 4.32
N SER A 2 -0.60 -16.45 3.87
CA SER A 2 -0.75 -16.11 2.44
C SER A 2 -0.01 -14.81 2.19
N ILE A 3 1.27 -14.90 1.82
CA ILE A 3 2.05 -13.71 1.48
C ILE A 3 1.92 -13.45 -0.02
N TYR A 4 1.51 -12.23 -0.36
CA TYR A 4 1.57 -11.72 -1.72
C TYR A 4 2.84 -10.90 -1.90
N VAL A 5 3.73 -11.36 -2.79
CA VAL A 5 4.96 -10.64 -3.16
C VAL A 5 4.86 -10.25 -4.62
N ALA A 6 5.13 -8.98 -4.92
CA ALA A 6 5.20 -8.47 -6.27
C ALA A 6 6.36 -7.48 -6.40
N SER A 7 7.00 -7.45 -7.56
CA SER A 7 8.09 -6.52 -7.87
C SER A 7 7.85 -5.85 -9.22
N SER A 8 8.21 -4.58 -9.32
CA SER A 8 8.24 -3.81 -10.57
C SER A 8 9.48 -2.92 -10.54
N GLY A 9 10.34 -3.06 -11.55
CA GLY A 9 11.59 -2.31 -11.62
C GLY A 9 12.46 -2.47 -10.37
N LYS A 10 12.68 -1.36 -9.64
CA LYS A 10 13.45 -1.32 -8.39
C LYS A 10 12.58 -1.36 -7.12
N THR A 11 11.27 -1.53 -7.29
CA THR A 11 10.31 -1.55 -6.20
C THR A 11 9.81 -2.96 -5.94
N THR A 12 9.76 -3.35 -4.68
CA THR A 12 9.16 -4.59 -4.21
C THR A 12 8.06 -4.28 -3.22
N LEU A 13 6.96 -5.01 -3.32
CA LEU A 13 5.83 -4.93 -2.43
C LEU A 13 5.52 -6.32 -1.87
N GLU A 14 5.34 -6.40 -0.57
CA GLU A 14 5.07 -7.63 0.17
C GLU A 14 3.88 -7.39 1.10
N CYS A 15 2.81 -8.16 0.97
CA CYS A 15 1.61 -8.04 1.81
C CYS A 15 1.25 -9.36 2.47
N ASP A 16 0.79 -9.31 3.72
CA ASP A 16 0.14 -10.46 4.37
C ASP A 16 -1.35 -10.47 4.02
N MET A 17 -1.72 -11.26 3.01
CA MET A 17 -3.08 -11.42 2.52
C MET A 17 -3.92 -12.37 3.38
N ALA A 18 -3.49 -12.66 4.61
CA ALA A 18 -4.36 -13.25 5.61
C ALA A 18 -5.39 -12.22 6.09
N TYR A 19 -6.45 -12.03 5.29
CA TYR A 19 -7.52 -11.04 5.48
C TYR A 19 -8.24 -11.08 6.83
N SER A 20 -7.99 -12.07 7.67
CA SER A 20 -8.57 -12.22 9.02
C SER A 20 -7.55 -12.00 10.16
N ASN A 21 -6.26 -11.84 9.85
CA ASN A 21 -5.20 -11.88 10.87
C ASN A 21 -5.00 -10.54 11.58
N PHE A 22 -5.26 -9.42 10.92
CA PHE A 22 -5.07 -8.10 11.49
C PHE A 22 -6.41 -7.43 11.63
N SER A 23 -6.81 -7.15 12.87
CA SER A 23 -8.06 -6.44 13.15
C SER A 23 -7.84 -5.30 14.12
N GLU A 24 -8.45 -4.16 13.81
CA GLU A 24 -8.46 -2.98 14.68
C GLU A 24 -9.87 -2.41 14.66
N GLY A 25 -10.48 -2.20 15.83
CA GLY A 25 -11.85 -1.67 15.94
C GLY A 25 -12.93 -2.52 15.24
N GLY A 26 -12.69 -3.82 15.01
CA GLY A 26 -13.63 -4.73 14.35
C GLY A 26 -13.56 -4.73 12.81
N ARG A 27 -12.58 -4.05 12.21
CA ARG A 27 -12.28 -4.11 10.78
C ARG A 27 -11.00 -4.88 10.52
N HIS A 28 -10.90 -5.48 9.35
CA HIS A 28 -9.73 -6.23 8.97
C HIS A 28 -8.81 -5.46 8.03
N TYR A 29 -7.52 -5.71 8.17
CA TYR A 29 -6.50 -5.00 7.44
C TYR A 29 -5.49 -5.95 6.82
N VAL A 30 -4.96 -5.55 5.67
CA VAL A 30 -3.82 -6.18 5.01
C VAL A 30 -2.62 -5.26 5.17
N PRO A 31 -1.62 -5.65 5.99
CA PRO A 31 -0.38 -4.92 6.06
C PRO A 31 0.50 -5.26 4.85
N CYS A 32 1.20 -4.24 4.35
CA CYS A 32 2.07 -4.33 3.21
C CYS A 32 3.34 -3.51 3.44
N ILE A 33 4.47 -4.01 2.95
CA ILE A 33 5.76 -3.33 2.97
C ILE A 33 6.17 -3.04 1.54
N ILE A 34 6.50 -1.77 1.25
CA ILE A 34 7.00 -1.31 -0.03
C ILE A 34 8.47 -0.91 0.13
N ARG A 35 9.37 -1.60 -0.58
CA ARG A 35 10.82 -1.35 -0.56
C ARG A 35 11.27 -0.85 -1.92
N GLY A 36 12.19 0.09 -1.94
CA GLY A 36 12.73 0.69 -3.16
C GLY A 36 12.97 2.19 -2.98
N PRO A 37 13.58 2.87 -3.97
CA PRO A 37 13.82 4.31 -3.94
C PRO A 37 12.52 5.09 -4.22
N VAL A 38 11.48 4.84 -3.44
CA VAL A 38 10.15 5.44 -3.62
C VAL A 38 10.07 6.74 -2.82
N ASP A 39 9.86 7.86 -3.51
CA ASP A 39 9.59 9.15 -2.88
C ASP A 39 8.11 9.29 -2.49
N LEU A 40 7.84 9.52 -1.20
CA LEU A 40 6.47 9.66 -0.68
C LEU A 40 5.76 10.89 -1.26
N GLY A 41 6.49 11.98 -1.54
CA GLY A 41 5.92 13.19 -2.16
C GLY A 41 5.48 12.97 -3.60
N CYS A 42 6.26 12.23 -4.39
CA CYS A 42 5.83 11.76 -5.71
C CYS A 42 4.58 10.89 -5.60
N LEU A 43 4.56 9.94 -4.66
CA LEU A 43 3.43 9.04 -4.47
C LEU A 43 2.16 9.81 -4.09
N ALA A 44 2.26 10.77 -3.16
CA ALA A 44 1.15 11.62 -2.74
C ALA A 44 0.59 12.44 -3.91
N ARG A 45 1.46 13.08 -4.70
CA ARG A 45 1.08 13.84 -5.90
C ARG A 45 0.43 12.97 -6.96
N SER A 46 0.98 11.78 -7.22
CA SER A 46 0.41 10.82 -8.18
C SER A 46 -0.95 10.29 -7.75
N LEU A 47 -1.23 10.24 -6.45
CA LEU A 47 -2.52 9.84 -5.88
C LEU A 47 -3.47 11.02 -5.66
N GLY A 48 -3.04 12.26 -5.91
CA GLY A 48 -3.85 13.46 -5.70
C GLY A 48 -4.11 13.79 -4.23
N ILE A 49 -3.22 13.36 -3.33
CA ILE A 49 -3.35 13.51 -1.88
C ILE A 49 -2.37 14.58 -1.40
N ILE A 50 -2.77 15.33 -0.37
CA ILE A 50 -1.95 16.39 0.22
C ILE A 50 -0.71 15.76 0.87
N GLU A 51 0.46 16.34 0.62
CA GLU A 51 1.73 15.90 1.17
C GLU A 51 1.73 15.97 2.71
N GLY A 52 2.31 14.94 3.33
CA GLY A 52 2.46 14.80 4.79
C GLY A 52 3.31 13.55 5.12
N ASP A 53 3.45 13.21 6.39
CA ASP A 53 4.23 12.03 6.84
C ASP A 53 3.59 10.69 6.42
N CYS A 54 2.29 10.71 6.14
CA CYS A 54 1.52 9.59 5.67
C CYS A 54 0.50 10.02 4.62
N ILE A 55 0.32 9.17 3.61
CA ILE A 55 -0.77 9.24 2.63
C ILE A 55 -1.92 8.41 3.21
N SER A 56 -3.04 9.04 3.53
CA SER A 56 -4.21 8.33 4.08
C SER A 56 -5.43 8.53 3.19
N THR A 57 -6.09 7.43 2.85
CA THR A 57 -7.38 7.41 2.15
C THR A 57 -8.40 6.63 2.98
N GLU A 58 -9.64 6.53 2.51
CA GLU A 58 -10.64 5.67 3.13
C GLU A 58 -10.34 4.17 3.00
N ILE A 59 -9.44 3.77 2.09
CA ILE A 59 -9.18 2.37 1.73
C ILE A 59 -7.80 1.92 2.18
N TYR A 60 -6.81 2.80 2.14
CA TYR A 60 -5.45 2.46 2.53
C TYR A 60 -4.71 3.66 3.12
N LYS A 61 -3.70 3.35 3.93
CA LYS A 61 -2.77 4.30 4.53
C LYS A 61 -1.35 3.87 4.21
N ILE A 62 -0.49 4.79 3.77
CA ILE A 62 0.92 4.56 3.46
C ILE A 62 1.75 5.56 4.25
N CYS A 63 2.68 5.09 5.06
CA CYS A 63 3.57 5.92 5.87
C CYS A 63 5.02 5.57 5.59
N ARG A 64 5.93 6.53 5.80
CA ARG A 64 7.36 6.26 5.84
C ARG A 64 7.72 5.57 7.15
N GLU A 65 8.41 4.44 7.09
CA GLU A 65 8.94 3.75 8.26
C GLU A 65 10.40 3.36 8.00
N GLY A 66 11.34 4.19 8.46
CA GLY A 66 12.77 4.04 8.16
C GLY A 66 13.04 4.05 6.66
N ASP A 67 13.67 2.98 6.16
CA ASP A 67 14.08 2.83 4.76
C ASP A 67 12.99 2.27 3.82
N HIS A 68 11.78 2.02 4.33
CA HIS A 68 10.67 1.47 3.55
C HIS A 68 9.38 2.26 3.78
N LEU A 69 8.37 1.99 2.95
CA LEU A 69 7.02 2.49 3.19
C LEU A 69 6.17 1.35 3.75
N TYR A 70 5.45 1.62 4.81
CA TYR A 70 4.47 0.72 5.38
C TYR A 70 3.08 1.12 4.91
N MET A 71 2.37 0.17 4.32
CA MET A 71 1.02 0.36 3.82
C MET A 71 0.04 -0.55 4.56
N THR A 72 -1.16 -0.07 4.84
CA THR A 72 -2.26 -0.84 5.41
C THR A 72 -3.48 -0.66 4.53
N ILE A 73 -4.14 -1.75 4.12
CA ILE A 73 -5.35 -1.73 3.27
C ILE A 73 -6.53 -2.25 4.10
N ASP A 74 -7.62 -1.48 4.17
CA ASP A 74 -8.90 -1.86 4.79
C ASP A 74 -9.63 -2.86 3.86
N VAL A 75 -9.81 -4.09 4.35
CA VAL A 75 -10.32 -5.22 3.58
C VAL A 75 -11.78 -5.00 3.23
N GLU A 76 -12.61 -4.63 4.20
CA GLU A 76 -14.03 -4.42 4.02
C GLU A 76 -14.31 -3.26 3.04
N LYS A 77 -13.56 -2.16 3.16
CA LYS A 77 -13.67 -1.02 2.24
C LYS A 77 -13.26 -1.41 0.82
N ALA A 78 -12.15 -2.14 0.65
CA ALA A 78 -11.73 -2.63 -0.66
C ALA A 78 -12.84 -3.45 -1.33
N PHE A 79 -13.38 -4.45 -0.61
CA PHE A 79 -14.43 -5.30 -1.14
C PHE A 79 -15.75 -4.56 -1.39
N SER A 80 -16.10 -3.57 -0.56
CA SER A 80 -17.29 -2.74 -0.78
C SER A 80 -17.26 -1.96 -2.10
N LEU A 81 -16.06 -1.69 -2.62
CA LEU A 81 -15.81 -1.04 -3.91
C LEU A 81 -15.61 -2.03 -5.07
N GLY A 82 -15.84 -3.33 -4.83
CA GLY A 82 -15.65 -4.38 -5.83
C GLY A 82 -14.17 -4.63 -6.17
N LYS A 83 -13.25 -4.29 -5.26
CA LYS A 83 -11.81 -4.49 -5.42
C LYS A 83 -11.27 -5.44 -4.36
N THR A 84 -10.22 -6.17 -4.71
CA THR A 84 -9.46 -6.96 -3.75
C THR A 84 -8.28 -6.14 -3.20
N PRO A 85 -7.81 -6.41 -1.97
CA PRO A 85 -6.57 -5.82 -1.46
C PRO A 85 -5.37 -6.09 -2.39
N GLY A 86 -5.34 -7.24 -3.08
CA GLY A 86 -4.32 -7.55 -4.08
C GLY A 86 -4.34 -6.63 -5.31
N GLU A 87 -5.52 -6.26 -5.82
CA GLU A 87 -5.62 -5.28 -6.90
C GLU A 87 -5.15 -3.89 -6.46
N ILE A 88 -5.48 -3.48 -5.24
CA ILE A 88 -5.03 -2.20 -4.66
C ILE A 88 -3.51 -2.21 -4.51
N ALA A 89 -2.96 -3.26 -3.93
CA ALA A 89 -1.52 -3.46 -3.78
C ALA A 89 -0.79 -3.37 -5.13
N LYS A 90 -1.31 -4.06 -6.16
CA LYS A 90 -0.74 -3.99 -7.51
C LYS A 90 -0.77 -2.59 -8.10
N TYR A 91 -1.86 -1.85 -7.92
CA TYR A 91 -1.99 -0.48 -8.39
C TYR A 91 -0.95 0.45 -7.73
N ILE A 92 -0.79 0.34 -6.40
CA ILE A 92 0.21 1.13 -5.66
C ILE A 92 1.63 0.76 -6.07
N LEU A 93 1.93 -0.52 -6.31
CA LEU A 93 3.24 -0.95 -6.81
C LEU A 93 3.62 -0.28 -8.14
N ILE A 94 2.67 -0.20 -9.08
CA ILE A 94 2.90 0.44 -10.39
C ILE A 94 3.24 1.93 -10.21
N ILE A 95 2.49 2.63 -9.37
CA ILE A 95 2.74 4.05 -9.08
C ILE A 95 4.10 4.24 -8.39
N SER A 96 4.42 3.36 -7.44
CA SER A 96 5.67 3.39 -6.70
C SER A 96 6.88 3.22 -7.64
N ASP A 97 6.78 2.33 -8.63
CA ASP A 97 7.82 2.14 -9.63
C ASP A 97 7.97 3.35 -10.57
N ILE A 98 6.86 3.98 -10.97
CA ILE A 98 6.91 5.24 -11.73
C ILE A 98 7.63 6.33 -10.93
N CYS A 99 7.37 6.43 -9.63
CA CYS A 99 8.04 7.38 -8.74
C CYS A 99 9.50 7.03 -8.45
N SER A 100 9.87 5.76 -8.54
CA SER A 100 11.25 5.29 -8.33
C SER A 100 12.18 5.54 -9.52
N ASN A 101 11.62 5.87 -10.69
CA ASN A 101 12.37 6.14 -11.93
C ASN A 101 12.49 7.64 -12.26
N LYS A 102 12.06 8.53 -11.36
CA LYS A 102 12.19 9.99 -11.48
C LYS A 102 13.31 10.51 -10.60
#